data_AF-A0AAZ1XBE8-F1
#
_entry.id   AF-A0AAZ1XBE8-F1
#
_cell.length_a   1.000
_cell.length_b   1.000
_cell.length_c   1.000
_cell.angle_alpha   90.00
_cell.angle_beta   90.00
_cell.angle_gamma   90.00
#
_symmetry.space_group_name_H-M   'P 1'
#
loop_
_entity.id
_entity.type
_entity.pdbx_description
1 polymer ?
#
loop_
_entity_poly.entity_id
_entity_poly.type
_entity_poly.pdbx_seq_one_letter_code
_entity_poly.pdbx_strand_id
1 'polypeptide(L)'
;MRLEWQKDKIDELTKERDYLKEQLAASLSKEPTSSVRDSSEVLSISSPSSDGSFDESSNSSMSTTSSDEDRKKKKKGKAKKHKKSKKHDQKQRTRVQNPKQVVTRYNKILRLFKRGGTMSAAFKRLGVDRNTIVATAPIAELFIVAPERYKELEKNKQGQKLSLFATQCAAAISADPETEEKFKAYKSSGKLLPLKTKKH
;
A
#
# COMPACT_ATOMS: atom_id res chain seq x y z
N MET A 1 -27.88 18.29 -8.53
CA MET A 1 -27.47 18.36 -7.10
C MET A 1 -26.13 17.64 -6.83
N ARG A 2 -26.10 16.32 -6.57
CA ARG A 2 -24.86 15.63 -6.10
C ARG A 2 -23.72 15.60 -7.14
N LEU A 3 -24.07 15.57 -8.43
CA LEU A 3 -23.11 15.53 -9.53
C LEU A 3 -22.51 16.92 -9.81
N GLU A 4 -23.29 18.00 -9.75
CA GLU A 4 -22.76 19.38 -9.84
C GLU A 4 -21.74 19.63 -8.73
N TRP A 5 -22.11 19.42 -7.45
CA TRP A 5 -21.18 19.64 -6.33
C TRP A 5 -19.86 18.86 -6.45
N GLN A 6 -19.90 17.64 -7.00
CA GLN A 6 -18.68 16.86 -7.26
C GLN A 6 -17.83 17.47 -8.38
N LYS A 7 -18.47 18.00 -9.43
CA LYS A 7 -17.80 18.67 -10.54
C LYS A 7 -17.20 20.00 -10.09
N ASP A 8 -17.97 20.83 -9.39
CA ASP A 8 -17.53 22.10 -8.81
C ASP A 8 -16.30 21.90 -7.91
N LYS A 9 -16.32 20.86 -7.07
CA LYS A 9 -15.16 20.54 -6.21
C LYS A 9 -13.94 20.03 -6.98
N ILE A 10 -14.13 19.32 -8.10
CA ILE A 10 -13.03 18.92 -8.99
C ILE A 10 -12.42 20.14 -9.71
N ASP A 11 -13.26 21.07 -10.15
CA ASP A 11 -12.84 22.27 -10.87
C ASP A 11 -12.13 23.25 -9.92
N GLU A 12 -12.61 23.41 -8.69
CA GLU A 12 -11.94 24.17 -7.61
C GLU A 12 -10.55 23.58 -7.28
N LEU A 13 -10.47 22.29 -6.96
CA LEU A 13 -9.21 21.60 -6.66
C LEU A 13 -8.25 21.59 -7.85
N THR A 14 -8.77 21.66 -9.08
CA THR A 14 -7.95 21.79 -10.30
C THR A 14 -7.31 23.17 -10.38
N LYS A 15 -8.08 24.24 -10.15
CA LYS A 15 -7.57 25.62 -10.11
C LYS A 15 -6.49 25.82 -9.04
N GLU A 16 -6.74 25.35 -7.81
CA GLU A 16 -5.75 25.41 -6.72
C GLU A 16 -4.43 24.70 -7.10
N ARG A 17 -4.54 23.51 -7.69
CA ARG A 17 -3.39 22.70 -8.11
C ARG A 17 -2.58 23.37 -9.23
N ASP A 18 -3.23 24.04 -10.18
CA ASP A 18 -2.51 24.72 -11.26
C ASP A 18 -1.92 26.06 -10.81
N TYR A 19 -2.59 26.80 -9.92
CA TYR A 19 -2.04 27.99 -9.25
C TYR A 19 -0.76 27.66 -8.45
N LEU A 20 -0.77 26.57 -7.66
CA LEU A 20 0.42 26.13 -6.91
C LEU A 20 1.56 25.68 -7.82
N LYS A 21 1.26 25.06 -8.96
CA LYS A 21 2.29 24.76 -9.98
C LYS A 21 2.88 26.01 -10.59
N GLU A 22 2.06 27.02 -10.87
CA GLU A 22 2.51 28.29 -11.44
C GLU A 22 3.39 29.07 -10.44
N GLN A 23 3.01 29.12 -9.15
CA GLN A 23 3.88 29.67 -8.11
C GLN A 23 5.23 28.95 -8.00
N LEU A 24 5.23 27.61 -8.06
CA LEU A 24 6.46 26.81 -8.04
C LEU A 24 7.31 27.05 -9.30
N ALA A 25 6.69 27.13 -10.48
CA ALA A 25 7.37 27.45 -11.73
C ALA A 25 7.97 28.86 -11.70
N ALA A 26 7.23 29.86 -11.22
CA ALA A 26 7.69 31.25 -11.08
C ALA A 26 8.76 31.43 -9.99
N SER A 27 8.82 30.52 -9.01
CA SER A 27 9.89 30.47 -8.01
C SER A 27 11.15 29.80 -8.56
N LEU A 28 10.99 28.83 -9.47
CA LEU A 28 12.09 28.10 -10.11
C LEU A 28 12.67 28.84 -11.33
N SER A 29 11.88 29.69 -12.01
CA SER A 29 12.33 30.52 -13.13
C SER A 29 13.00 31.83 -12.71
N LYS A 30 13.02 32.15 -11.41
CA LYS A 30 13.89 33.18 -10.84
C LYS A 30 15.31 32.66 -10.71
N GLU A 31 16.02 32.56 -11.83
CA GLU A 31 17.48 32.66 -11.76
C GLU A 31 17.88 34.01 -11.15
N PRO A 32 18.94 34.05 -10.32
CA PRO A 32 19.53 35.31 -9.89
C PRO A 32 20.17 35.98 -11.11
N THR A 33 19.71 37.19 -11.43
CA THR A 33 20.26 37.97 -12.54
C THR A 33 21.74 38.26 -12.32
N SER A 34 22.61 37.70 -13.15
CA SER A 34 24.03 38.06 -13.18
C SER A 34 24.20 39.45 -13.82
N SER A 35 24.00 40.50 -13.02
CA SER A 35 24.45 41.86 -13.32
C SER A 35 25.54 42.23 -12.33
N VAL A 36 26.71 42.57 -12.87
CA VAL A 36 27.97 42.67 -12.13
C VAL A 36 27.99 43.92 -11.26
N ARG A 37 28.27 43.75 -9.96
CA ARG A 37 28.98 44.75 -9.17
C ARG A 37 30.20 44.09 -8.52
N ASP A 38 31.27 44.87 -8.53
CA ASP A 38 32.66 44.47 -8.36
C ASP A 38 33.02 43.99 -6.92
N SER A 39 34.25 43.47 -6.80
CA SER A 39 34.99 43.11 -5.59
C SER A 39 34.73 41.69 -5.06
N SER A 40 35.55 40.79 -5.59
CA SER A 40 35.68 39.37 -5.26
C SER A 40 36.50 39.11 -4.00
N GLU A 41 36.09 38.12 -3.20
CA GLU A 41 37.01 37.14 -2.58
C GLU A 41 36.38 35.74 -2.60
N VAL A 42 37.22 34.73 -2.74
CA VAL A 42 36.86 33.32 -2.93
C VAL A 42 37.51 32.45 -1.87
N LEU A 43 36.78 31.51 -1.25
CA LEU A 43 37.31 30.21 -0.81
C LEU A 43 36.18 29.18 -0.62
N SER A 44 36.52 27.91 -0.81
CA SER A 44 35.60 26.81 -1.18
C SER A 44 35.33 25.80 -0.05
N ILE A 45 34.16 25.15 -0.03
CA ILE A 45 33.90 23.74 0.36
C ILE A 45 32.42 23.38 0.11
N SER A 46 31.99 22.14 -0.19
CA SER A 46 32.27 21.34 -1.40
C SER A 46 31.14 20.30 -1.62
N SER A 47 30.76 20.03 -2.87
CA SER A 47 29.81 18.98 -3.26
C SER A 47 30.53 17.78 -3.89
N PRO A 48 30.21 16.52 -3.51
CA PRO A 48 30.66 15.34 -4.25
C PRO A 48 29.58 14.87 -5.24
N SER A 49 29.75 15.21 -6.51
CA SER A 49 29.31 14.34 -7.61
C SER A 49 30.37 13.26 -7.85
N SER A 50 30.00 12.17 -8.54
CA SER A 50 30.99 11.24 -9.10
C SER A 50 30.51 10.78 -10.47
N ASP A 51 31.41 10.95 -11.43
CA ASP A 51 31.30 10.62 -12.85
C ASP A 51 31.45 9.10 -13.11
N GLY A 52 31.10 8.65 -14.31
CA GLY A 52 31.19 7.25 -14.72
C GLY A 52 30.76 6.96 -16.16
N SER A 53 31.34 7.65 -17.14
CA SER A 53 31.51 7.11 -18.52
C SER A 53 32.58 5.99 -18.49
N PHE A 54 32.77 5.08 -19.46
CA PHE A 54 32.30 4.89 -20.85
C PHE A 54 31.80 3.41 -21.01
N ASP A 55 31.57 2.74 -22.15
CA ASP A 55 31.99 2.87 -23.56
C ASP A 55 31.00 2.13 -24.50
N GLU A 56 31.15 2.34 -25.81
CA GLU A 56 30.32 1.78 -26.89
C GLU A 56 30.94 0.47 -27.47
N SER A 57 30.22 -0.15 -28.42
CA SER A 57 30.74 -0.96 -29.52
C SER A 57 30.82 -2.50 -29.40
N SER A 58 29.85 -3.10 -30.08
CA SER A 58 30.06 -3.92 -31.29
C SER A 58 30.65 -5.34 -31.20
N ASN A 59 29.83 -6.26 -31.73
CA ASN A 59 30.23 -7.30 -32.70
C ASN A 59 31.34 -8.31 -32.32
N SER A 60 30.97 -9.55 -32.00
CA SER A 60 31.15 -10.66 -32.96
C SER A 60 30.64 -12.01 -32.48
N SER A 61 29.95 -12.70 -33.39
CA SER A 61 29.69 -14.14 -33.34
C SER A 61 30.91 -14.93 -33.79
N MET A 62 31.32 -15.96 -33.06
CA MET A 62 31.97 -17.15 -33.62
C MET A 62 31.65 -18.40 -32.78
N SER A 63 31.58 -19.54 -33.46
CA SER A 63 31.22 -20.86 -32.92
C SER A 63 32.46 -21.76 -32.76
N THR A 64 32.29 -22.91 -32.09
CA THR A 64 33.28 -24.01 -31.93
C THR A 64 34.45 -23.67 -30.97
N THR A 65 35.15 -24.59 -30.30
CA THR A 65 35.22 -26.08 -30.32
C THR A 65 35.06 -26.64 -28.87
N SER A 66 34.63 -27.88 -28.68
CA SER A 66 35.43 -29.08 -28.26
C SER A 66 36.27 -29.00 -26.97
N SER A 67 36.26 -30.12 -26.22
CA SER A 67 37.01 -30.42 -24.99
C SER A 67 38.51 -30.08 -25.02
N ASP A 68 39.11 -29.73 -23.88
CA ASP A 68 39.91 -30.70 -23.10
C ASP A 68 40.42 -30.22 -21.72
N GLU A 69 41.02 -31.16 -21.01
CA GLU A 69 41.37 -31.24 -19.58
C GLU A 69 42.25 -30.15 -18.88
N ASP A 70 41.94 -29.97 -17.60
CA ASP A 70 42.85 -29.91 -16.43
C ASP A 70 44.19 -29.11 -16.48
N ARG A 71 44.34 -28.10 -15.60
CA ARG A 71 45.41 -28.06 -14.54
C ARG A 71 45.44 -26.79 -13.65
N LYS A 72 45.58 -27.07 -12.35
CA LYS A 72 45.89 -26.20 -11.18
C LYS A 72 46.68 -24.89 -11.43
N LYS A 73 46.27 -23.79 -10.76
CA LYS A 73 47.18 -22.87 -10.00
C LYS A 73 46.43 -22.03 -8.94
N LYS A 74 47.19 -21.48 -7.99
CA LYS A 74 46.72 -20.99 -6.66
C LYS A 74 46.24 -19.51 -6.63
N LYS A 75 45.55 -19.20 -5.52
CA LYS A 75 45.49 -17.92 -4.74
C LYS A 75 44.30 -16.96 -4.95
N LYS A 76 44.07 -16.21 -3.85
CA LYS A 76 43.13 -15.10 -3.59
C LYS A 76 41.65 -15.45 -3.57
N GLY A 77 41.13 -15.57 -2.34
CA GLY A 77 39.70 -15.70 -2.10
C GLY A 77 38.94 -14.46 -2.56
N LYS A 78 38.00 -14.65 -3.47
CA LYS A 78 36.84 -13.77 -3.61
C LYS A 78 35.71 -14.43 -2.83
N ALA A 79 35.32 -13.83 -1.70
CA ALA A 79 34.16 -14.27 -0.95
C ALA A 79 32.97 -14.34 -1.92
N LYS A 80 32.37 -15.53 -2.08
CA LYS A 80 31.11 -15.67 -2.79
C LYS A 80 30.09 -14.85 -2.00
N LYS A 81 29.86 -13.62 -2.42
CA LYS A 81 28.84 -12.72 -1.87
C LYS A 81 27.51 -13.29 -2.35
N HIS A 82 27.11 -14.41 -1.75
CA HIS A 82 25.83 -15.05 -1.94
C HIS A 82 24.80 -13.96 -1.68
N LYS A 83 24.24 -13.43 -2.77
CA LYS A 83 23.11 -12.52 -2.74
C LYS A 83 21.95 -13.38 -2.24
N LYS A 84 21.89 -13.58 -0.92
CA LYS A 84 20.75 -14.14 -0.21
C LYS A 84 19.60 -13.24 -0.62
N SER A 85 18.89 -13.66 -1.66
CA SER A 85 17.57 -13.16 -1.94
C SER A 85 16.86 -13.29 -0.61
N LYS A 86 16.47 -12.16 -0.03
CA LYS A 86 15.55 -12.18 1.10
C LYS A 86 14.31 -12.85 0.51
N LYS A 87 14.18 -14.18 0.69
CA LYS A 87 12.94 -14.90 0.48
C LYS A 87 11.97 -14.15 1.37
N HIS A 88 11.22 -13.23 0.76
CA HIS A 88 10.20 -12.50 1.46
C HIS A 88 9.24 -13.59 1.85
N ASP A 89 9.22 -13.92 3.15
CA ASP A 89 8.48 -15.06 3.66
C ASP A 89 7.00 -14.77 3.41
N GLN A 90 6.51 -15.23 2.26
CA GLN A 90 5.16 -14.98 1.81
C GLN A 90 4.28 -15.91 2.62
N LYS A 91 3.93 -15.40 3.81
CA LYS A 91 3.07 -16.08 4.76
C LYS A 91 1.94 -16.78 4.01
N GLN A 92 1.92 -18.10 4.11
CA GLN A 92 1.03 -18.96 3.34
C GLN A 92 -0.40 -18.44 3.40
N ARG A 93 -1.06 -18.38 2.23
CA ARG A 93 -2.40 -17.78 2.07
C ARG A 93 -3.47 -18.66 2.72
N THR A 94 -3.59 -18.62 4.04
CA THR A 94 -4.58 -19.43 4.77
C THR A 94 -6.00 -19.00 4.41
N ARG A 95 -6.80 -19.92 3.86
CA ARG A 95 -8.23 -19.70 3.65
C ARG A 95 -8.92 -19.62 5.02
N VAL A 96 -9.76 -18.60 5.22
CA VAL A 96 -10.59 -18.50 6.42
C VAL A 96 -11.92 -19.20 6.17
N GLN A 97 -12.34 -20.00 7.14
CA GLN A 97 -13.61 -20.73 7.13
C GLN A 97 -14.57 -20.24 8.23
N ASN A 98 -14.03 -19.73 9.34
CA ASN A 98 -14.80 -19.38 10.53
C ASN A 98 -14.91 -17.85 10.75
N PRO A 99 -16.08 -17.31 11.16
CA PRO A 99 -16.25 -15.90 11.53
C PRO A 99 -15.20 -15.39 12.53
N LYS A 100 -14.91 -16.17 13.58
CA LYS A 100 -13.90 -15.85 14.59
C LYS A 100 -12.50 -15.64 14.00
N GLN A 101 -12.16 -16.35 12.91
CA GLN A 101 -10.92 -16.13 12.17
C GLN A 101 -10.96 -14.85 11.31
N VAL A 102 -12.14 -14.47 10.77
CA VAL A 102 -12.35 -13.17 10.09
C VAL A 102 -12.08 -12.03 11.06
N VAL A 103 -12.73 -12.04 12.24
CA VAL A 103 -12.54 -11.04 13.30
C VAL A 103 -11.06 -10.94 13.71
N THR A 104 -10.42 -12.09 13.96
CA THR A 104 -8.99 -12.16 14.31
C THR A 104 -8.09 -11.56 13.23
N ARG A 105 -8.41 -11.80 11.95
CA ARG A 105 -7.69 -11.25 10.79
C ARG A 105 -7.91 -9.74 10.68
N TYR A 106 -9.14 -9.27 10.77
CA TYR A 106 -9.50 -7.85 10.73
C TYR A 106 -8.75 -7.07 11.83
N ASN A 107 -8.76 -7.57 13.07
CA ASN A 107 -8.04 -6.96 14.20
C ASN A 107 -6.51 -6.98 14.03
N LYS A 108 -5.94 -7.93 13.29
CA LYS A 108 -4.51 -7.90 12.91
C LYS A 108 -4.22 -6.84 11.86
N ILE A 109 -5.09 -6.65 10.86
CA ILE A 109 -4.97 -5.56 9.87
C ILE A 109 -5.11 -4.20 10.54
N LEU A 110 -6.11 -4.03 11.41
CA LEU A 110 -6.36 -2.78 12.13
C LEU A 110 -5.15 -2.37 12.98
N ARG A 111 -4.50 -3.32 13.67
CA ARG A 111 -3.24 -3.04 14.39
C ARG A 111 -2.07 -2.68 13.49
N LEU A 112 -1.97 -3.24 12.28
CA LEU A 112 -0.94 -2.87 11.30
C LEU A 112 -1.20 -1.47 10.71
N PHE A 113 -2.45 -1.13 10.44
CA PHE A 113 -2.89 0.17 9.95
C PHE A 113 -2.64 1.27 11.01
N LYS A 114 -3.05 1.04 12.26
CA LYS A 114 -2.81 1.95 13.40
C LYS A 114 -1.33 2.23 13.69
N ARG A 115 -0.40 1.38 13.21
CA ARG A 115 1.05 1.60 13.30
C ARG A 115 1.63 2.42 12.14
N GLY A 116 0.81 3.23 11.45
CA GLY A 116 1.22 4.09 10.33
C GLY A 116 1.45 3.33 9.01
N GLY A 117 0.99 2.08 8.89
CA GLY A 117 1.15 1.28 7.67
C GLY A 117 0.01 1.49 6.67
N THR A 118 0.29 1.41 5.36
CA THR A 118 -0.76 1.43 4.35
C THR A 118 -1.60 0.14 4.39
N MET A 119 -2.89 0.25 4.02
CA MET A 119 -3.80 -0.91 3.95
C MET A 119 -3.26 -2.03 3.06
N SER A 120 -2.73 -1.68 1.89
CA SER A 120 -2.09 -2.63 0.96
C SER A 120 -0.88 -3.34 1.58
N ALA A 121 -0.07 -2.66 2.38
CA ALA A 121 1.04 -3.28 3.10
C ALA A 121 0.54 -4.23 4.22
N ALA A 122 -0.51 -3.84 4.95
CA ALA A 122 -1.12 -4.68 5.98
C ALA A 122 -1.73 -5.97 5.39
N PHE A 123 -2.42 -5.88 4.24
CA PHE A 123 -2.95 -7.02 3.50
C PHE A 123 -1.85 -7.98 3.03
N LYS A 124 -0.80 -7.43 2.39
CA LYS A 124 0.38 -8.19 1.93
C LYS A 124 1.08 -8.92 3.08
N ARG A 125 1.28 -8.25 4.24
CA ARG A 125 1.89 -8.85 5.44
C ARG A 125 1.11 -10.03 6.03
N LEU A 126 -0.20 -10.10 5.81
CA LEU A 126 -1.04 -11.21 6.27
C LEU A 126 -1.35 -12.24 5.18
N GLY A 127 -0.87 -12.05 3.94
CA GLY A 127 -1.13 -12.96 2.82
C GLY A 127 -2.60 -12.97 2.38
N VAL A 128 -3.32 -11.84 2.49
CA VAL A 128 -4.76 -11.76 2.16
C VAL A 128 -5.01 -10.77 1.03
N ASP A 129 -5.93 -11.11 0.14
CA ASP A 129 -6.40 -10.22 -0.92
C ASP A 129 -7.36 -9.14 -0.40
N ARG A 130 -7.36 -7.96 -1.04
CA ARG A 130 -8.21 -6.81 -0.68
C ARG A 130 -9.70 -7.14 -0.78
N ASN A 131 -10.14 -7.79 -1.86
CA ASN A 131 -11.56 -8.11 -2.07
C ASN A 131 -12.02 -9.14 -1.03
N THR A 132 -11.16 -10.08 -0.65
CA THR A 132 -11.44 -11.01 0.48
C THR A 132 -11.68 -10.26 1.79
N ILE A 133 -10.89 -9.22 2.09
CA ILE A 133 -11.11 -8.38 3.26
C ILE A 133 -12.42 -7.58 3.14
N VAL A 134 -12.67 -6.92 2.01
CA VAL A 134 -13.90 -6.13 1.80
C VAL A 134 -15.15 -7.02 1.91
N ALA A 135 -15.16 -8.20 1.30
CA ALA A 135 -16.30 -9.13 1.32
C ALA A 135 -16.56 -9.75 2.71
N THR A 136 -15.55 -9.83 3.58
CA THR A 136 -15.70 -10.40 4.93
C THR A 136 -15.71 -9.34 6.04
N ALA A 137 -15.43 -8.07 5.72
CA ALA A 137 -15.43 -6.95 6.66
C ALA A 137 -16.73 -6.80 7.46
N PRO A 138 -17.95 -6.94 6.89
CA PRO A 138 -19.19 -6.76 7.65
C PRO A 138 -19.31 -7.67 8.88
N ILE A 139 -18.72 -8.88 8.83
CA ILE A 139 -18.68 -9.82 9.97
C ILE A 139 -17.91 -9.20 11.14
N ALA A 140 -16.73 -8.65 10.88
CA ALA A 140 -15.88 -8.05 11.90
C ALA A 140 -16.38 -6.66 12.32
N GLU A 141 -17.03 -5.93 11.41
CA GLU A 141 -17.59 -4.62 11.66
C GLU A 141 -18.81 -4.72 12.58
N LEU A 142 -19.75 -5.65 12.33
CA LEU A 142 -20.85 -5.93 13.24
C LEU A 142 -20.36 -6.42 14.61
N PHE A 143 -19.36 -7.32 14.65
CA PHE A 143 -18.77 -7.80 15.90
C PHE A 143 -18.21 -6.66 16.78
N ILE A 144 -17.63 -5.61 16.18
CA ILE A 144 -17.04 -4.48 16.90
C ILE A 144 -18.10 -3.43 17.28
N VAL A 145 -19.12 -3.22 16.45
CA VAL A 145 -20.14 -2.16 16.66
C VAL A 145 -21.30 -2.64 17.53
N ALA A 146 -21.81 -3.85 17.29
CA ALA A 146 -22.97 -4.44 17.95
C ALA A 146 -22.73 -5.93 18.23
N PRO A 147 -21.93 -6.27 19.26
CA PRO A 147 -21.58 -7.65 19.58
C PRO A 147 -22.80 -8.53 19.92
N GLU A 148 -23.88 -7.97 20.46
CA GLU A 148 -25.10 -8.73 20.76
C GLU A 148 -25.83 -9.19 19.49
N ARG A 149 -26.04 -8.28 18.52
CA ARG A 149 -26.56 -8.62 17.18
C ARG A 149 -25.67 -9.66 16.47
N TYR A 150 -24.35 -9.56 16.63
CA TYR A 150 -23.44 -10.58 16.11
C TYR A 150 -23.68 -11.96 16.75
N LYS A 151 -23.88 -12.05 18.08
CA LYS A 151 -24.16 -13.33 18.77
C LYS A 151 -25.49 -13.94 18.31
N GLU A 152 -26.52 -13.13 18.09
CA GLU A 152 -27.81 -13.56 17.54
C GLU A 152 -27.63 -14.23 16.17
N LEU A 153 -26.92 -13.57 15.26
CA LEU A 153 -26.62 -14.13 13.94
C LEU A 153 -25.68 -15.35 14.01
N GLU A 154 -24.66 -15.35 14.89
CA GLU A 154 -23.70 -16.47 15.00
C GLU A 154 -24.39 -17.78 15.43
N LYS A 155 -25.43 -17.72 16.28
CA LYS A 155 -26.27 -18.88 16.64
C LYS A 155 -26.97 -19.47 15.41
N ASN A 156 -27.52 -18.62 14.55
CA ASN A 156 -28.31 -19.01 13.36
C ASN A 156 -27.45 -19.39 12.15
N LYS A 157 -26.11 -19.38 12.26
CA LYS A 157 -25.17 -19.61 11.15
C LYS A 157 -25.04 -21.10 10.74
N GLN A 158 -25.62 -22.06 11.48
CA GLN A 158 -25.37 -23.48 11.24
C GLN A 158 -25.64 -23.89 9.76
N GLY A 159 -24.68 -24.58 9.14
CA GLY A 159 -24.71 -24.93 7.71
C GLY A 159 -24.44 -23.80 6.69
N GLN A 160 -24.46 -22.53 7.08
CA GLN A 160 -24.38 -21.40 6.13
C GLN A 160 -22.96 -21.08 5.65
N LYS A 161 -22.84 -20.77 4.34
CA LYS A 161 -21.60 -20.27 3.72
C LYS A 161 -21.20 -18.93 4.33
N LEU A 162 -19.89 -18.74 4.57
CA LEU A 162 -19.33 -17.52 5.18
C LEU A 162 -19.69 -16.23 4.41
N SER A 163 -19.89 -16.30 3.09
CA SER A 163 -20.33 -15.17 2.27
C SER A 163 -21.77 -14.72 2.58
N LEU A 164 -22.70 -15.66 2.77
CA LEU A 164 -24.09 -15.35 3.15
C LEU A 164 -24.16 -14.76 4.56
N PHE A 165 -23.34 -15.27 5.46
CA PHE A 165 -23.19 -14.70 6.80
C PHE A 165 -22.67 -13.26 6.76
N ALA A 166 -21.74 -12.95 5.84
CA ALA A 166 -21.25 -11.58 5.65
C ALA A 166 -22.33 -10.65 5.10
N THR A 167 -23.17 -11.10 4.17
CA THR A 167 -24.28 -10.27 3.64
C THR A 167 -25.38 -10.06 4.69
N GLN A 168 -25.69 -11.06 5.52
CA GLN A 168 -26.58 -10.90 6.69
C GLN A 168 -26.01 -9.89 7.69
N CYS A 169 -24.72 -9.95 8.02
CA CYS A 169 -24.07 -8.98 8.89
C CYS A 169 -24.13 -7.55 8.31
N ALA A 170 -23.95 -7.40 7.00
CA ALA A 170 -24.08 -6.11 6.32
C ALA A 170 -25.52 -5.57 6.41
N ALA A 171 -26.52 -6.43 6.15
CA ALA A 171 -27.92 -6.08 6.26
C ALA A 171 -28.31 -5.64 7.69
N ALA A 172 -27.82 -6.34 8.71
CA ALA A 172 -28.05 -5.99 10.11
C ALA A 172 -27.46 -4.61 10.50
N ILE A 173 -26.27 -4.25 9.98
CA ILE A 173 -25.70 -2.91 10.18
C ILE A 173 -26.58 -1.82 9.53
N SER A 174 -27.20 -2.10 8.38
CA SER A 174 -28.07 -1.13 7.69
C SER A 174 -29.53 -1.10 8.17
N ALA A 175 -29.99 -2.12 8.90
CA ALA A 175 -31.36 -2.20 9.39
C ALA A 175 -31.58 -1.39 10.68
N ASP A 176 -30.60 -1.41 11.59
CA ASP A 176 -30.64 -0.66 12.85
C ASP A 176 -29.97 0.73 12.68
N PRO A 177 -30.72 1.86 12.72
CA PRO A 177 -30.13 3.19 12.49
C PRO A 177 -29.08 3.57 13.55
N GLU A 178 -29.28 3.19 14.81
CA GLU A 178 -28.26 3.36 15.87
C GLU A 178 -26.95 2.61 15.55
N THR A 179 -27.06 1.40 15.00
CA THR A 179 -25.91 0.58 14.62
C THR A 179 -25.19 1.22 13.43
N GLU A 180 -25.92 1.77 12.47
CA GLU A 180 -25.33 2.49 11.34
C GLU A 180 -24.60 3.79 11.78
N GLU A 181 -25.16 4.53 12.75
CA GLU A 181 -24.52 5.71 13.33
C GLU A 181 -23.25 5.36 14.11
N LYS A 182 -23.33 4.38 15.03
CA LYS A 182 -22.17 3.86 15.77
C LYS A 182 -21.09 3.35 14.79
N PHE A 183 -21.48 2.68 13.71
CA PHE A 183 -20.58 2.25 12.63
C PHE A 183 -19.88 3.42 11.93
N LYS A 184 -20.62 4.48 11.55
CA LYS A 184 -20.05 5.71 10.96
C LYS A 184 -19.05 6.37 11.93
N ALA A 185 -19.43 6.56 13.20
CA ALA A 185 -18.54 7.11 14.23
C ALA A 185 -17.28 6.25 14.45
N TYR A 186 -17.40 4.93 14.35
CA TYR A 186 -16.27 3.99 14.51
C TYR A 186 -15.33 3.97 13.30
N LYS A 187 -15.83 4.27 12.09
CA LYS A 187 -14.99 4.52 10.91
C LYS A 187 -14.19 5.82 11.08
N SER A 188 -14.84 6.92 11.47
CA SER A 188 -14.21 8.22 11.66
C SER A 188 -13.17 8.23 12.79
N SER A 189 -13.44 7.55 13.91
CA SER A 189 -12.51 7.42 15.04
C SER A 189 -11.40 6.37 14.84
N GLY A 190 -11.29 5.75 13.66
CA GLY A 190 -10.28 4.72 13.38
C GLY A 190 -10.42 3.44 14.23
N LYS A 191 -11.60 3.19 14.81
CA LYS A 191 -11.94 1.91 15.46
C LYS A 191 -12.20 0.81 14.41
N LEU A 192 -12.63 1.18 13.21
CA LEU A 192 -12.80 0.30 12.06
C LEU A 192 -11.83 0.65 10.92
N LEU A 193 -11.62 -0.29 10.01
CA LEU A 193 -10.81 -0.08 8.81
C LEU A 193 -11.53 0.86 7.82
N PRO A 194 -10.82 1.79 7.16
CA PRO A 194 -11.38 2.68 6.13
C PRO A 194 -11.59 1.91 4.80
N LEU A 195 -12.56 0.99 4.82
CA LEU A 195 -12.98 0.20 3.68
C LEU A 195 -14.23 0.82 3.07
N LYS A 196 -14.17 1.12 1.76
CA LYS A 196 -15.35 1.43 0.95
C LYS A 196 -15.98 0.11 0.50
N THR A 197 -17.18 -0.21 1.01
CA THR A 197 -18.03 -1.23 0.42
C THR A 197 -18.60 -0.71 -0.90
N LYS A 198 -18.73 -1.58 -1.91
CA LYS A 198 -19.56 -1.25 -3.07
C LYS A 198 -21.01 -1.39 -2.61
N LYS A 199 -21.79 -0.31 -2.70
CA LYS A 199 -23.25 -0.44 -2.77
C LYS A 199 -23.56 -1.02 -4.15
N HIS A 200 -24.24 -2.16 -4.15
CA HIS A 200 -24.84 -2.77 -5.32
C HIS A 200 -26.31 -2.38 -5.36
#